data_AF-A0A0S8FSF9-F1
#
_entry.id   AF-A0A0S8FSF9-F1
#
_cell.length_a   1.000
_cell.length_b   1.000
_cell.length_c   1.000
_cell.angle_alpha   90.00
_cell.angle_beta   90.00
_cell.angle_gamma   90.00
#
_symmetry.space_group_name_H-M   'P 1'
#
loop_
_entity.id
_entity.type
_entity.pdbx_description
1 polymer ?
#
loop_
_entity_poly.entity_id
_entity_poly.type
_entity_poly.pdbx_seq_one_letter_code
_entity_poly.pdbx_strand_id
1 'polypeptide(L)'
;MSLRIGIREGMRTITRNGSLFFLSLLVAAISLFLLALFSLVTVNLYQAIKILDEKIEIIAFLDQRADVDVLKENIEKIKGVEQVIYVSSEQALTELRNELQDTEEILTVFEENPLPASFRIELESNFRNAQGLNEISGKIMLLQGIDETLYGGELVDQLKRVTRVIVLFDFGLLAIIIFSVIFVIFQTIKLTIFARSTEIEIMKLVGASDSFIAIPFTFEGIVQGMIGGFIAFLLTAITYRVSTFFFDNVYFPHWWFLLGTILGGMIFGVIGSSFAMRRFLK
;
A
#
# COMPACT_ATOMS: atom_id res chain seq x y z
N MET A 1 -17.40 -38.75 -9.08
CA MET A 1 -18.87 -38.60 -9.22
C MET A 1 -19.45 -37.63 -8.19
N SER A 2 -18.98 -37.65 -6.93
CA SER A 2 -19.39 -36.75 -5.83
C SER A 2 -19.20 -35.24 -6.11
N LEU A 3 -18.08 -34.84 -6.70
CA LEU A 3 -17.75 -33.41 -6.93
C LEU A 3 -18.70 -32.72 -7.93
N ARG A 4 -19.03 -33.40 -9.04
CA ARG A 4 -19.98 -32.89 -10.06
C ARG A 4 -21.39 -32.73 -9.50
N ILE A 5 -21.81 -33.64 -8.62
CA ILE A 5 -23.13 -33.59 -7.98
C ILE A 5 -23.17 -32.43 -6.97
N GLY A 6 -22.12 -32.26 -6.16
CA GLY A 6 -21.99 -31.14 -5.22
C GLY A 6 -22.03 -29.77 -5.90
N ILE A 7 -21.36 -29.61 -7.04
CA ILE A 7 -21.41 -28.36 -7.85
C ILE A 7 -22.83 -28.10 -8.39
N ARG A 8 -23.52 -29.16 -8.88
CA ARG A 8 -24.89 -29.02 -9.41
C ARG A 8 -25.89 -28.65 -8.32
N GLU A 9 -25.77 -29.25 -7.14
CA GLU A 9 -26.58 -28.89 -5.96
C GLU A 9 -26.27 -27.47 -5.46
N GLY A 10 -25.00 -27.06 -5.47
CA GLY A 10 -24.59 -25.68 -5.20
C GLY A 10 -25.24 -24.67 -6.15
N MET A 11 -25.29 -24.96 -7.45
CA MET A 11 -25.98 -24.08 -8.42
C MET A 11 -27.51 -24.03 -8.20
N ARG A 12 -28.15 -25.18 -7.93
CA ARG A 12 -29.59 -25.21 -7.59
C ARG A 12 -29.91 -24.47 -6.30
N THR A 13 -28.98 -24.50 -5.35
CA THR A 13 -29.07 -23.80 -4.07
C THR A 13 -29.14 -22.30 -4.25
N ILE A 14 -28.24 -21.76 -5.09
CA ILE A 14 -28.16 -20.33 -5.41
C ILE A 14 -29.47 -19.85 -6.04
N THR A 15 -30.05 -20.62 -6.96
CA THR A 15 -31.26 -20.19 -7.67
C THR A 15 -32.55 -20.33 -6.84
N ARG A 16 -32.64 -21.31 -5.93
CA ARG A 16 -33.86 -21.53 -5.11
C ARG A 16 -33.97 -20.59 -3.92
N ASN A 17 -32.85 -20.15 -3.34
CA ASN A 17 -32.79 -19.20 -2.22
C ASN A 17 -32.03 -17.92 -2.60
N GLY A 18 -32.31 -17.39 -3.79
CA GLY A 18 -31.57 -16.27 -4.39
C GLY A 18 -31.44 -15.03 -3.51
N SER A 19 -32.44 -14.69 -2.70
CA SER A 19 -32.38 -13.50 -1.84
C SER A 19 -31.33 -13.61 -0.73
N LEU A 20 -31.22 -14.77 -0.07
CA LEU A 20 -30.21 -14.99 0.98
C LEU A 20 -28.80 -15.04 0.40
N PHE A 21 -28.66 -15.67 -0.77
CA PHE A 21 -27.40 -15.70 -1.51
C PHE A 21 -26.98 -14.30 -1.97
N PHE A 22 -27.92 -13.49 -2.47
CA PHE A 22 -27.65 -12.14 -2.94
C PHE A 22 -27.25 -11.19 -1.79
N LEU A 23 -27.96 -11.25 -0.66
CA LEU A 23 -27.60 -10.46 0.52
C LEU A 23 -26.20 -10.79 1.01
N SER A 24 -25.88 -12.08 1.13
CA SER A 24 -24.54 -12.50 1.54
C SER A 24 -23.45 -12.15 0.53
N LEU A 25 -23.75 -12.24 -0.77
CA LEU A 25 -22.87 -11.78 -1.84
C LEU A 25 -22.56 -10.29 -1.72
N LEU A 26 -23.56 -9.46 -1.43
CA LEU A 26 -23.36 -8.02 -1.23
C LEU A 26 -22.44 -7.72 -0.04
N VAL A 27 -22.66 -8.37 1.11
CA VAL A 27 -21.80 -8.16 2.28
C VAL A 27 -20.36 -8.64 2.00
N ALA A 28 -20.19 -9.77 1.30
CA ALA A 28 -18.87 -10.24 0.88
C ALA A 28 -18.20 -9.27 -0.11
N ALA A 29 -18.94 -8.76 -1.10
CA ALA A 29 -18.45 -7.78 -2.07
C ALA A 29 -18.01 -6.47 -1.39
N ILE A 30 -18.81 -5.94 -0.46
CA ILE A 30 -18.45 -4.73 0.30
C ILE A 30 -17.22 -4.96 1.16
N SER A 31 -17.13 -6.12 1.82
CA SER A 31 -15.98 -6.44 2.68
C SER A 31 -14.68 -6.58 1.87
N LEU A 32 -14.75 -7.26 0.72
CA LEU A 32 -13.62 -7.37 -0.21
C LEU A 32 -13.28 -6.04 -0.89
N PHE A 33 -14.28 -5.19 -1.15
CA PHE A 33 -14.06 -3.84 -1.67
C PHE A 33 -13.29 -2.99 -0.66
N LEU A 34 -13.68 -3.02 0.62
CA LEU A 34 -12.93 -2.34 1.68
C LEU A 34 -11.50 -2.87 1.77
N LEU A 35 -11.31 -4.20 1.73
CA LEU A 35 -9.98 -4.80 1.72
C LEU A 35 -9.12 -4.29 0.55
N ALA A 36 -9.70 -4.25 -0.65
CA ALA A 36 -9.04 -3.74 -1.85
C ALA A 36 -8.72 -2.24 -1.74
N LEU A 37 -9.67 -1.43 -1.25
CA LEU A 37 -9.49 0.00 -1.02
C LEU A 37 -8.32 0.27 -0.07
N PHE A 38 -8.29 -0.41 1.07
CA PHE A 38 -7.19 -0.26 2.04
C PHE A 38 -5.86 -0.72 1.46
N SER A 39 -5.83 -1.84 0.74
CA SER A 39 -4.62 -2.29 0.05
C SER A 39 -4.11 -1.26 -0.96
N LEU A 40 -5.01 -0.56 -1.66
CA LEU A 40 -4.65 0.52 -2.59
C LEU A 40 -4.06 1.73 -1.84
N VAL A 41 -4.62 2.09 -0.69
CA VAL A 41 -4.08 3.13 0.19
C VAL A 41 -2.69 2.73 0.69
N THR A 42 -2.48 1.50 1.15
CA THR A 42 -1.17 0.98 1.59
C THR A 42 -0.10 1.13 0.50
N VAL A 43 -0.42 0.73 -0.74
CA VAL A 43 0.53 0.81 -1.87
C VAL A 43 0.86 2.27 -2.20
N ASN A 44 -0.14 3.15 -2.21
CA ASN A 44 0.09 4.58 -2.47
C ASN A 44 0.88 5.25 -1.35
N LEU A 45 0.59 4.89 -0.09
CA LEU A 45 1.34 5.37 1.06
C LEU A 45 2.81 4.93 0.97
N TYR A 46 3.07 3.66 0.65
CA TYR A 46 4.43 3.16 0.46
C TYR A 46 5.18 3.89 -0.66
N GLN A 47 4.51 4.15 -1.79
CA GLN A 47 5.09 4.90 -2.90
C GLN A 47 5.39 6.36 -2.51
N ALA A 48 4.48 7.02 -1.79
CA ALA A 48 4.69 8.39 -1.30
C ALA A 48 5.88 8.46 -0.33
N ILE A 49 6.00 7.48 0.57
CA ILE A 49 7.13 7.38 1.50
C ILE A 49 8.44 7.20 0.73
N LYS A 50 8.45 6.33 -0.29
CA LYS A 50 9.64 6.09 -1.11
C LYS A 50 10.10 7.36 -1.82
N ILE A 51 9.18 8.12 -2.42
CA ILE A 51 9.48 9.40 -3.07
C ILE A 51 10.05 10.41 -2.05
N LEU A 52 9.48 10.48 -0.85
CA LEU A 52 9.99 11.35 0.21
C LEU A 52 11.37 10.92 0.69
N ASP A 53 11.63 9.62 0.80
CA ASP A 53 12.92 9.06 1.21
C ASP A 53 14.01 9.27 0.14
N GLU A 54 13.63 9.31 -1.14
CA GLU A 54 14.53 9.66 -2.25
C GLU A 54 14.93 11.14 -2.29
N LYS A 55 14.11 12.04 -1.72
CA LYS A 55 14.42 13.47 -1.64
C LYS A 55 15.29 13.86 -0.44
N ILE A 56 15.70 12.91 0.40
CA ILE A 56 16.54 13.19 1.56
C ILE A 56 17.99 13.31 1.12
N GLU A 57 18.49 14.54 1.10
CA GLU A 57 19.87 14.88 0.71
C GLU A 57 20.51 15.84 1.73
N ILE A 58 21.84 15.95 1.66
CA ILE A 58 22.60 17.02 2.32
C ILE A 58 22.97 18.05 1.27
N ILE A 59 22.70 19.33 1.54
CA ILE A 59 23.13 20.45 0.71
C ILE A 59 24.37 21.06 1.34
N ALA A 60 25.50 21.04 0.65
CA ALA A 60 26.75 21.66 1.09
C ALA A 60 27.07 22.89 0.23
N PHE A 61 27.02 24.09 0.81
CA PHE A 61 27.33 25.33 0.13
C PHE A 61 28.84 25.56 0.02
N LEU A 62 29.25 26.10 -1.11
CA LEU A 62 30.65 26.27 -1.47
C LEU A 62 31.11 27.70 -1.27
N ASP A 63 32.36 27.85 -0.81
CA ASP A 63 33.07 29.12 -0.87
C ASP A 63 33.36 29.49 -2.34
N GLN A 64 33.40 30.78 -2.66
CA GLN A 64 33.66 31.31 -4.00
C GLN A 64 35.01 30.87 -4.60
N ARG A 65 35.96 30.42 -3.76
CA ARG A 65 37.29 29.96 -4.17
C ARG A 65 37.49 28.45 -4.12
N ALA A 66 36.41 27.69 -3.93
CA ALA A 66 36.47 26.24 -3.79
C ALA A 66 36.86 25.55 -5.11
N ASP A 67 37.74 24.55 -5.01
CA ASP A 67 38.05 23.65 -6.13
C ASP A 67 36.97 22.54 -6.19
N VAL A 68 36.03 22.71 -7.13
CA VAL A 68 34.83 21.87 -7.25
C VAL A 68 35.18 20.42 -7.55
N ASP A 69 36.15 20.15 -8.42
CA ASP A 69 36.48 18.80 -8.84
C ASP A 69 37.13 18.00 -7.70
N VAL A 70 38.07 18.65 -6.98
CA VAL A 70 38.75 18.04 -5.84
C VAL A 70 37.79 17.79 -4.67
N LEU A 71 36.89 18.74 -4.38
CA LEU A 71 35.90 18.57 -3.32
C LEU A 71 34.90 17.45 -3.65
N LYS A 72 34.42 17.40 -4.90
CA LYS A 72 33.51 16.35 -5.34
C LYS A 72 34.13 14.96 -5.12
N GLU A 73 35.37 14.75 -5.57
CA GLU A 73 36.05 13.46 -5.41
C GLU A 73 36.25 13.08 -3.93
N ASN A 74 36.50 14.07 -3.07
CA ASN A 74 36.65 13.84 -1.63
C ASN A 74 35.33 13.47 -0.96
N ILE A 75 34.22 14.10 -1.36
CA ILE A 75 32.89 13.81 -0.82
C ILE A 75 32.42 12.42 -1.29
N GLU A 76 32.65 12.06 -2.55
CA GLU A 76 32.30 10.73 -3.10
C GLU A 76 33.01 9.58 -2.38
N LYS A 77 34.18 9.83 -1.78
CA LYS A 77 34.91 8.84 -0.98
C LYS A 77 34.34 8.65 0.43
N ILE A 78 33.43 9.51 0.89
CA ILE A 78 32.84 9.39 2.21
C ILE A 78 31.87 8.20 2.22
N LYS A 79 32.12 7.24 3.11
CA LYS A 79 31.24 6.08 3.30
C LYS A 79 29.81 6.53 3.59
N GLY A 80 28.85 6.01 2.82
CA GLY A 80 27.43 6.31 2.94
C GLY A 80 26.93 7.39 1.97
N VAL A 81 27.82 8.00 1.18
CA VAL A 81 27.46 8.84 0.04
C VAL A 81 27.19 7.96 -1.17
N GLU A 82 26.02 8.15 -1.78
CA GLU A 82 25.59 7.44 -3.00
C GLU A 82 25.92 8.25 -4.25
N GLN A 83 25.62 9.56 -4.23
CA GLN A 83 25.84 10.44 -5.37
C GLN A 83 26.12 11.88 -4.92
N VAL A 84 26.98 12.58 -5.66
CA VAL A 84 27.28 14.01 -5.46
C VAL A 84 26.96 14.78 -6.75
N ILE A 85 26.02 15.72 -6.65
CA ILE A 85 25.54 16.54 -7.76
C ILE A 85 25.98 17.99 -7.51
N TYR A 86 26.75 18.55 -8.42
CA TYR A 86 27.09 19.97 -8.39
C TYR A 86 25.92 20.79 -8.94
N VAL A 87 25.48 21.79 -8.18
CA VAL A 87 24.45 22.75 -8.57
C VAL A 87 25.10 24.12 -8.60
N SER A 88 25.16 24.72 -9.79
CA SER A 88 25.70 26.07 -9.95
C SER A 88 24.77 27.11 -9.32
N SER A 89 25.32 28.26 -8.97
CA SER A 89 24.55 29.42 -8.47
C SER A 89 23.39 29.80 -9.41
N GLU A 90 23.62 29.75 -10.74
CA GLU A 90 22.57 30.03 -11.75
C GLU A 90 21.49 28.94 -11.79
N GLN A 91 21.87 27.67 -11.67
CA GLN A 91 20.94 26.54 -11.62
C GLN A 91 20.06 26.61 -10.37
N ALA A 92 20.66 26.88 -9.21
CA ALA A 92 19.94 27.06 -7.95
C ALA A 92 18.90 28.19 -8.05
N LEU A 93 19.25 29.31 -8.68
CA LEU A 93 18.32 30.42 -8.92
C LEU A 93 17.18 30.04 -9.87
N THR A 94 17.49 29.27 -10.91
CA THR A 94 16.49 28.79 -11.88
C THR A 94 15.50 27.82 -11.23
N GLU A 95 16.00 26.90 -10.39
CA GLU A 95 15.15 25.97 -9.64
C GLU A 95 14.26 26.70 -8.64
N LEU A 96 14.82 27.65 -7.88
CA LEU A 96 14.05 28.47 -6.94
C LEU A 96 12.94 29.28 -7.64
N ARG A 97 13.22 29.84 -8.82
CA ARG A 97 12.20 30.52 -9.64
C ARG A 97 11.07 29.58 -10.06
N ASN A 98 11.40 28.36 -10.43
CA ASN A 98 10.40 27.36 -10.81
C ASN A 98 9.53 26.90 -9.63
N GLU A 99 10.09 26.85 -8.42
CA GLU A 99 9.32 26.52 -7.21
C GLU A 99 8.42 27.67 -6.74
N LEU A 100 8.84 28.92 -6.99
CA LEU A 100 8.14 30.14 -6.57
C LEU A 100 7.34 30.80 -7.70
N GLN A 101 6.86 30.04 -8.70
CA GLN A 101 6.12 30.60 -9.86
C GLN A 101 4.92 31.48 -9.47
N ASP A 102 4.30 31.25 -8.30
CA ASP A 102 3.21 32.07 -7.76
C ASP A 102 3.68 33.27 -6.90
N THR A 103 4.98 33.48 -6.72
CA THR A 103 5.57 34.50 -5.83
C THR A 103 6.89 35.09 -6.37
N GLU A 104 7.00 35.23 -7.70
CA GLU A 104 8.18 35.78 -8.38
C GLU A 104 8.58 37.19 -7.89
N GLU A 105 7.63 37.99 -7.39
CA GLU A 105 7.88 39.35 -6.86
C GLU A 105 8.89 39.38 -5.70
N ILE A 106 9.09 38.28 -4.96
CA ILE A 106 10.09 38.23 -3.88
C ILE A 106 11.51 38.14 -4.44
N LEU A 107 11.70 37.54 -5.61
CA LEU A 107 13.02 37.29 -6.21
C LEU A 107 13.56 38.52 -6.96
N THR A 108 12.72 39.48 -7.32
CA THR A 108 13.13 40.73 -7.99
C THR A 108 13.73 41.77 -7.02
N VAL A 109 13.65 41.51 -5.71
CA VAL A 109 14.20 42.38 -4.64
C VAL A 109 15.73 42.31 -4.57
N PHE A 110 16.34 41.23 -5.08
CA PHE A 110 17.79 41.04 -5.07
C PHE A 110 18.41 41.51 -6.39
N GLU A 111 19.32 42.50 -6.33
CA GLU A 111 20.05 43.03 -7.50
C GLU A 111 21.08 42.04 -8.06
N GLU A 112 21.62 41.16 -7.21
CA GLU A 112 22.56 40.08 -7.55
C GLU A 112 22.05 38.73 -7.02
N ASN A 113 22.53 37.62 -7.61
CA ASN A 113 22.11 36.27 -7.20
C ASN A 113 22.60 35.97 -5.77
N PRO A 114 21.70 35.83 -4.78
CA PRO A 114 22.10 35.60 -3.40
C PRO A 114 22.47 34.13 -3.11
N LEU A 115 22.28 33.22 -4.07
CA LEU A 115 22.45 31.78 -3.86
C LEU A 115 23.87 31.35 -4.22
N PRO A 116 24.68 30.83 -3.28
CA PRO A 116 25.98 30.27 -3.59
C PRO A 116 25.86 28.93 -4.35
N ALA A 117 26.93 28.52 -5.01
CA ALA A 117 27.00 27.18 -5.59
C ALA A 117 26.99 26.12 -4.48
N SER A 118 26.47 24.92 -4.77
CA SER A 118 26.34 23.86 -3.76
C SER A 118 26.55 22.46 -4.34
N PHE A 119 26.88 21.52 -3.46
CA PHE A 119 26.74 20.09 -3.73
C PHE A 119 25.46 19.56 -3.08
N ARG A 120 24.63 18.88 -3.86
CA ARG A 120 23.57 18.00 -3.37
C ARG A 120 24.13 16.60 -3.23
N ILE A 121 24.06 16.07 -2.03
CA ILE A 121 24.72 14.84 -1.64
C ILE A 121 23.63 13.85 -1.25
N GLU A 122 23.37 12.91 -2.14
CA GLU A 122 22.47 11.80 -1.90
C GLU A 122 23.20 10.73 -1.09
N LEU A 123 22.52 10.18 -0.09
CA LEU A 123 23.09 9.16 0.78
C LEU A 123 22.52 7.79 0.44
N GLU A 124 23.26 6.74 0.70
CA GLU A 124 22.72 5.38 0.62
C GLU A 124 21.54 5.23 1.61
N SER A 125 20.54 4.40 1.29
CA SER A 125 19.30 4.28 2.07
C SER A 125 19.51 3.99 3.58
N ASN A 126 20.60 3.31 3.94
CA ASN A 126 20.94 3.01 5.34
C ASN A 126 21.40 4.26 6.14
N PHE A 127 21.90 5.28 5.45
CA PHE A 127 22.41 6.52 6.02
C PHE A 127 21.42 7.69 5.91
N ARG A 128 20.27 7.51 5.24
CA ARG A 128 19.16 8.49 5.17
C ARG A 128 18.37 8.60 6.48
N ASN A 129 19.02 8.73 7.62
CA ASN A 129 18.40 8.95 8.94
C ASN A 129 19.12 10.11 9.64
N ALA A 130 18.55 10.68 10.71
CA ALA A 130 19.18 11.84 11.35
C ALA A 130 20.63 11.58 11.79
N GLN A 131 20.94 10.38 12.29
CA GLN A 131 22.30 10.03 12.70
C GLN A 131 23.26 10.02 11.49
N GLY A 132 22.91 9.33 10.41
CA GLY A 132 23.73 9.27 9.20
C GLY A 132 23.90 10.63 8.55
N LEU A 133 22.83 11.43 8.50
CA LEU A 133 22.86 12.81 8.03
C LEU A 133 23.82 13.67 8.88
N ASN A 134 23.70 13.61 10.21
CA ASN A 134 24.60 14.33 11.14
C ASN A 134 26.07 13.90 10.97
N GLU A 135 26.33 12.60 10.88
CA GLU A 135 27.68 12.06 10.78
C GLU A 135 28.36 12.43 9.46
N ILE A 136 27.61 12.40 8.35
CA ILE A 136 28.15 12.68 7.02
C ILE A 136 28.26 14.19 6.80
N SER A 137 27.26 14.97 7.19
CA SER A 137 27.35 16.45 7.20
C SER A 137 28.54 16.93 8.03
N GLY A 138 28.74 16.37 9.23
CA GLY A 138 29.87 16.73 10.07
C GLY A 138 31.23 16.43 9.43
N LYS A 139 31.36 15.37 8.63
CA LYS A 139 32.59 15.08 7.87
C LYS A 139 32.78 16.03 6.69
N ILE A 140 31.69 16.37 6.00
CA ILE A 140 31.70 17.29 4.87
C ILE A 140 32.12 18.68 5.34
N MET A 141 31.58 19.17 6.46
CA MET A 141 31.89 20.50 7.00
C MET A 141 33.35 20.67 7.46
N LEU A 142 34.13 19.58 7.58
CA LEU A 142 35.57 19.63 7.87
C LEU A 142 36.43 19.86 6.61
N LEU A 143 35.85 19.74 5.41
CA LEU A 143 36.56 19.95 4.15
C LEU A 143 36.75 21.46 3.90
N GLN A 144 37.95 21.85 3.47
CA GLN A 144 38.23 23.23 3.10
C GLN A 144 37.50 23.61 1.80
N GLY A 145 36.81 24.74 1.80
CA GLY A 145 36.01 25.21 0.66
C GLY A 145 34.50 24.93 0.79
N ILE A 146 34.06 24.36 1.92
CA ILE A 146 32.65 24.25 2.30
C ILE A 146 32.36 25.28 3.37
N ASP A 147 31.34 26.11 3.12
CA ASP A 147 30.94 27.21 4.01
C ASP A 147 29.92 26.72 5.04
N GLU A 148 28.85 26.09 4.56
CA GLU A 148 27.76 25.58 5.39
C GLU A 148 27.19 24.30 4.80
N THR A 149 26.71 23.40 5.67
CA THR A 149 25.92 22.23 5.25
C THR A 149 24.52 22.32 5.84
N LEU A 150 23.50 22.34 4.98
CA LEU A 150 22.10 22.25 5.37
C LEU A 150 21.58 20.82 5.17
N TYR A 151 20.90 20.31 6.19
CA TYR A 151 20.19 19.05 6.11
C TYR A 151 19.00 19.06 7.07
N GLY A 152 17.88 18.48 6.65
CA GLY A 152 16.64 18.44 7.44
C GLY A 152 16.61 17.33 8.49
N GLY A 153 17.73 17.02 9.17
CA GLY A 153 17.87 15.80 9.98
C GLY A 153 16.75 15.57 11.01
N GLU A 154 16.45 16.57 11.85
CA GLU A 154 15.37 16.47 12.85
C GLU A 154 13.98 16.34 12.21
N LEU A 155 13.74 17.07 11.11
CA LEU A 155 12.48 17.02 10.36
C LEU A 155 12.30 15.64 9.70
N VAL A 156 13.37 15.07 9.14
CA VAL A 156 13.38 13.73 8.54
C VAL A 156 13.00 12.68 9.58
N ASP A 157 13.59 12.72 10.77
CA ASP A 157 13.28 11.75 11.82
C ASP A 157 11.84 11.89 12.34
N GLN A 158 11.35 13.12 12.47
CA GLN A 158 9.95 13.37 12.83
C GLN A 158 9.00 12.83 11.75
N LEU A 159 9.25 13.12 10.48
CA LEU A 159 8.48 12.60 9.35
C LEU A 159 8.50 11.07 9.32
N LYS A 160 9.68 10.44 9.47
CA LYS A 160 9.80 8.98 9.51
C LYS A 160 9.05 8.36 10.69
N ARG A 161 9.03 9.02 11.85
CA ARG A 161 8.27 8.57 13.02
C ARG A 161 6.77 8.64 12.76
N VAL A 162 6.26 9.75 12.23
CA VAL A 162 4.85 9.92 11.89
C VAL A 162 4.43 8.89 10.84
N THR A 163 5.20 8.76 9.77
CA THR A 163 5.01 7.76 8.73
C THR A 163 4.96 6.35 9.30
N ARG A 164 5.88 5.97 10.20
CA ARG A 164 5.89 4.65 10.83
C ARG A 164 4.61 4.38 11.63
N VAL A 165 4.10 5.37 12.36
CA VAL A 165 2.84 5.26 13.10
C VAL A 165 1.66 5.07 12.15
N ILE A 166 1.60 5.83 11.05
CA ILE A 166 0.55 5.69 10.04
C ILE A 166 0.60 4.29 9.41
N VAL A 167 1.79 3.82 9.02
CA VAL A 167 1.97 2.48 8.43
C VAL A 167 1.58 1.38 9.41
N LEU A 168 1.96 1.50 10.69
CA LEU A 168 1.57 0.53 11.72
C LEU A 168 0.05 0.49 11.90
N PHE A 169 -0.60 1.67 11.90
CA PHE A 169 -2.05 1.77 11.98
C PHE A 169 -2.74 1.16 10.76
N ASP A 170 -2.23 1.43 9.55
CA ASP A 170 -2.73 0.89 8.29
C ASP A 170 -2.66 -0.65 8.26
N PHE A 171 -1.52 -1.23 8.65
CA PHE A 171 -1.40 -2.69 8.78
C PHE A 171 -2.34 -3.28 9.84
N GLY A 172 -2.53 -2.60 10.96
CA GLY A 172 -3.49 -3.01 11.99
C GLY A 172 -4.92 -3.02 11.47
N LEU A 173 -5.30 -1.98 10.72
CA LEU A 173 -6.62 -1.86 10.12
C LEU A 173 -6.84 -2.91 9.02
N LEU A 174 -5.83 -3.17 8.18
CA LEU A 174 -5.85 -4.23 7.19
C LEU A 174 -6.09 -5.60 7.83
N ALA A 175 -5.43 -5.90 8.95
CA ALA A 175 -5.64 -7.15 9.69
C ALA A 175 -7.07 -7.29 10.22
N ILE A 176 -7.66 -6.21 10.76
CA ILE A 176 -9.05 -6.18 11.22
C ILE A 176 -10.02 -6.44 10.06
N ILE A 177 -9.76 -5.88 8.88
CA ILE A 177 -10.61 -6.06 7.70
C ILE A 177 -10.54 -7.50 7.20
N ILE A 178 -9.34 -8.09 7.12
CA ILE A 178 -9.16 -9.50 6.77
C ILE A 178 -9.97 -10.40 7.72
N PHE A 179 -9.86 -10.15 9.03
CA PHE A 179 -10.63 -10.89 10.03
C PHE A 179 -12.14 -10.68 9.85
N SER A 180 -12.57 -9.46 9.57
CA SER A 180 -13.98 -9.12 9.33
C SER A 180 -14.54 -9.85 8.11
N VAL A 181 -13.79 -9.93 7.00
CA VAL A 181 -14.18 -10.69 5.79
C VAL A 181 -14.39 -12.17 6.13
N ILE A 182 -13.42 -12.78 6.83
CA ILE A 182 -13.52 -14.20 7.25
C ILE A 182 -14.72 -14.40 8.18
N PHE A 183 -14.93 -13.48 9.13
CA PHE A 183 -16.02 -13.53 10.09
C PHE A 183 -17.39 -13.40 9.42
N VAL A 184 -17.54 -12.49 8.47
CA VAL A 184 -18.75 -12.33 7.66
C VAL A 184 -19.07 -13.63 6.91
N ILE A 185 -18.08 -14.20 6.20
CA ILE A 185 -18.26 -15.45 5.44
C ILE A 185 -18.64 -16.59 6.39
N PHE A 186 -17.98 -16.69 7.54
CA PHE A 186 -18.32 -17.67 8.58
C PHE A 186 -19.78 -17.53 9.03
N GLN A 187 -20.23 -16.31 9.32
CA GLN A 187 -21.60 -16.05 9.78
C GLN A 187 -22.64 -16.34 8.70
N THR A 188 -22.35 -15.98 7.44
CA THR A 188 -23.18 -16.33 6.30
C THR A 188 -23.36 -17.84 6.20
N ILE A 189 -22.27 -18.60 6.20
CA ILE A 189 -22.33 -20.05 5.99
C ILE A 189 -23.01 -20.74 7.17
N LYS A 190 -22.79 -20.25 8.40
CA LYS A 190 -23.53 -20.71 9.57
C LYS A 190 -25.04 -20.53 9.42
N LEU A 191 -25.49 -19.39 8.89
CA LEU A 191 -26.91 -19.13 8.61
C LEU A 191 -27.45 -20.07 7.52
N THR A 192 -26.69 -20.26 6.43
CA THR A 192 -27.09 -21.18 5.35
C THR A 192 -27.19 -22.63 5.82
N ILE A 193 -26.25 -23.07 6.66
CA ILE A 193 -26.27 -24.39 7.29
C ILE A 193 -27.51 -24.53 8.19
N PHE A 194 -27.80 -23.53 9.03
CA PHE A 194 -28.97 -23.56 9.92
C PHE A 194 -30.28 -23.68 9.13
N ALA A 195 -30.41 -22.91 8.04
CA ALA A 195 -31.55 -22.97 7.13
C ALA A 195 -31.71 -24.34 6.43
N ARG A 196 -30.67 -25.20 6.45
CA ARG A 196 -30.63 -26.51 5.81
C ARG A 196 -30.38 -27.67 6.78
N SER A 197 -30.56 -27.42 8.08
CA SER A 197 -30.30 -28.40 9.13
C SER A 197 -31.02 -29.74 8.89
N THR A 198 -32.28 -29.73 8.45
CA THR A 198 -33.05 -30.94 8.15
C THR A 198 -32.47 -31.77 6.99
N GLU A 199 -31.99 -31.12 5.92
CA GLU A 199 -31.38 -31.82 4.78
C GLU A 199 -30.06 -32.46 5.20
N ILE A 200 -29.25 -31.75 5.98
CA ILE A 200 -27.99 -32.24 6.54
C ILE A 200 -28.24 -33.44 7.47
N GLU A 201 -29.29 -33.38 8.30
CA GLU A 201 -29.68 -34.47 9.19
C GLU A 201 -30.04 -35.74 8.40
N ILE A 202 -30.86 -35.62 7.34
CA ILE A 202 -31.19 -36.74 6.45
C ILE A 202 -29.92 -37.32 5.81
N MET A 203 -29.00 -36.48 5.31
CA MET A 203 -27.75 -36.94 4.73
C MET A 203 -26.89 -37.71 5.74
N LYS A 204 -26.82 -37.25 7.00
CA LYS A 204 -26.11 -37.96 8.08
C LYS A 204 -26.75 -39.31 8.39
N LEU A 205 -28.08 -39.40 8.42
CA LEU A 205 -28.81 -40.66 8.69
C LEU A 205 -28.58 -41.74 7.63
N VAL A 206 -28.35 -41.34 6.37
CA VAL A 206 -28.06 -42.27 5.26
C VAL A 206 -26.55 -42.60 5.19
N GLY A 207 -25.73 -42.09 6.11
CA GLY A 207 -24.30 -42.39 6.21
C GLY A 207 -23.41 -41.57 5.28
N ALA A 208 -23.84 -40.38 4.84
CA ALA A 208 -22.99 -39.48 4.07
C ALA A 208 -21.79 -39.01 4.90
N SER A 209 -20.61 -38.93 4.28
CA SER A 209 -19.41 -38.43 4.94
C SER A 209 -19.47 -36.92 5.16
N ASP A 210 -18.84 -36.45 6.24
CA ASP A 210 -18.70 -35.02 6.58
C ASP A 210 -18.17 -34.17 5.42
N SER A 211 -17.21 -34.71 4.65
CA SER A 211 -16.69 -34.04 3.46
C SER A 211 -17.72 -33.93 2.34
N PHE A 212 -18.59 -34.93 2.17
CA PHE A 212 -19.65 -34.88 1.16
C PHE A 212 -20.70 -33.81 1.50
N ILE A 213 -21.01 -33.64 2.78
CA ILE A 213 -21.90 -32.59 3.28
C ILE A 213 -21.26 -31.20 3.12
N ALA A 214 -19.94 -31.08 3.29
CA ALA A 214 -19.21 -29.81 3.23
C ALA A 214 -19.07 -29.22 1.82
N ILE A 215 -18.86 -30.06 0.79
CA ILE A 215 -18.59 -29.64 -0.59
C ILE A 215 -19.54 -28.55 -1.14
N PRO A 216 -20.89 -28.69 -1.05
CA PRO A 216 -21.79 -27.67 -1.60
C PRO A 216 -21.62 -26.30 -0.93
N PHE A 217 -21.36 -26.25 0.39
CA PHE A 217 -21.13 -25.00 1.12
C PHE A 217 -19.77 -24.38 0.82
N THR A 218 -18.72 -25.20 0.66
CA THR A 218 -17.41 -24.71 0.21
C THR A 218 -17.51 -24.12 -1.19
N PHE A 219 -18.26 -24.76 -2.09
CA PHE A 219 -18.48 -24.25 -3.44
C PHE A 219 -19.26 -22.92 -3.42
N GLU A 220 -20.30 -22.80 -2.60
CA GLU A 220 -21.04 -21.54 -2.42
C GLU A 220 -20.11 -20.41 -1.96
N GLY A 221 -19.25 -20.67 -0.97
CA GLY A 221 -18.24 -19.72 -0.49
C GLY A 221 -17.23 -19.30 -1.56
N ILE A 222 -16.77 -20.24 -2.41
CA ILE A 222 -15.88 -19.94 -3.54
C ILE A 222 -16.59 -19.03 -4.55
N VAL A 223 -17.84 -19.34 -4.91
CA VAL A 223 -18.61 -18.55 -5.88
C VAL A 223 -18.89 -17.15 -5.33
N GLN A 224 -19.27 -17.04 -4.05
CA GLN A 224 -19.44 -15.74 -3.38
C GLN A 224 -18.14 -14.94 -3.34
N GLY A 225 -17.03 -15.57 -3.00
CA GLY A 225 -15.71 -14.93 -2.98
C GLY A 225 -15.26 -14.46 -4.37
N MET A 226 -15.53 -15.27 -5.41
CA MET A 226 -15.18 -14.93 -6.79
C MET A 226 -16.02 -13.78 -7.33
N ILE A 227 -17.36 -13.86 -7.23
CA ILE A 227 -18.25 -12.80 -7.72
C ILE A 227 -18.09 -11.54 -6.87
N GLY A 228 -17.97 -11.68 -5.54
CA GLY A 228 -17.72 -10.58 -4.63
C GLY A 228 -16.38 -9.90 -4.90
N GLY A 229 -15.32 -10.67 -5.16
CA GLY A 229 -14.01 -10.14 -5.56
C GLY A 229 -14.04 -9.41 -6.90
N PHE A 230 -14.81 -9.90 -7.86
CA PHE A 230 -15.01 -9.22 -9.14
C PHE A 230 -15.76 -7.89 -8.97
N ILE A 231 -16.85 -7.87 -8.18
CA ILE A 231 -17.58 -6.63 -7.87
C ILE A 231 -16.68 -5.65 -7.12
N ALA A 232 -15.93 -6.13 -6.12
CA ALA A 232 -14.98 -5.34 -5.37
C ALA A 232 -13.93 -4.69 -6.29
N PHE A 233 -13.38 -5.46 -7.22
CA PHE A 233 -12.45 -4.94 -8.22
C PHE A 233 -13.07 -3.82 -9.07
N LEU A 234 -14.29 -4.01 -9.59
CA LEU A 234 -14.96 -2.97 -10.38
C LEU A 234 -15.18 -1.69 -9.56
N LEU A 235 -15.62 -1.83 -8.32
CA LEU A 235 -15.79 -0.69 -7.41
C LEU A 235 -14.45 0.01 -7.16
N THR A 236 -13.37 -0.73 -6.88
CA THR A 236 -12.04 -0.14 -6.68
C THR A 236 -11.52 0.54 -7.95
N ALA A 237 -11.78 -0.01 -9.13
CA ALA A 237 -11.40 0.60 -10.40
C ALA A 237 -12.17 1.92 -10.64
N ILE A 238 -13.45 1.97 -10.28
CA ILE A 238 -14.25 3.21 -10.31
C ILE A 238 -13.70 4.22 -9.31
N THR A 239 -13.44 3.81 -8.07
CA THR A 239 -12.85 4.69 -7.04
C THR A 239 -11.52 5.26 -7.51
N TYR A 240 -10.64 4.43 -8.09
CA TYR A 240 -9.37 4.91 -8.64
C TYR A 240 -9.57 5.96 -9.73
N ARG A 241 -10.47 5.72 -10.69
CA ARG A 241 -10.78 6.69 -11.75
C ARG A 241 -11.28 8.02 -11.21
N VAL A 242 -12.09 7.99 -10.15
CA VAL A 242 -12.54 9.20 -9.46
C VAL A 242 -11.38 9.86 -8.71
N SER A 243 -10.52 9.10 -8.03
CA SER A 243 -9.36 9.64 -7.33
C SER A 243 -8.38 10.36 -8.26
N THR A 244 -8.11 9.81 -9.45
CA THR A 244 -7.25 10.46 -10.45
C THR A 244 -7.83 11.75 -11.02
N PHE A 245 -9.12 12.04 -10.79
CA PHE A 245 -9.71 13.33 -11.17
C PHE A 245 -9.38 14.43 -10.14
N PHE A 246 -9.18 14.07 -8.88
CA PHE A 246 -8.92 15.02 -7.78
C PHE A 246 -7.44 15.10 -7.39
N PHE A 247 -6.69 14.03 -7.60
CA PHE A 247 -5.28 13.93 -7.20
C PHE A 247 -4.43 13.54 -8.40
N ASP A 248 -3.44 14.36 -8.71
CA ASP A 248 -2.39 14.00 -9.65
C ASP A 248 -1.48 12.94 -9.00
N ASN A 249 -1.04 11.94 -9.77
CA ASN A 249 -0.11 10.87 -9.36
C ASN A 249 -0.64 9.79 -8.39
N VAL A 250 -1.93 9.44 -8.43
CA VAL A 250 -2.41 8.22 -7.77
C VAL A 250 -1.86 7.00 -8.53
N TYR A 251 -1.12 6.13 -7.84
CA TYR A 251 -0.60 4.91 -8.42
C TYR A 251 -1.68 3.81 -8.41
N PHE A 252 -2.07 3.32 -9.58
CA PHE A 252 -2.85 2.08 -9.68
C PHE A 252 -1.90 0.89 -9.79
N PRO A 253 -2.00 -0.10 -8.89
CA PRO A 253 -1.33 -1.36 -9.10
C PRO A 253 -1.86 -2.02 -10.38
N HIS A 254 -0.97 -2.65 -11.13
CA HIS A 254 -1.25 -3.20 -12.46
C HIS A 254 -2.27 -4.36 -12.42
N TRP A 255 -2.48 -5.05 -13.54
CA TRP A 255 -3.51 -6.09 -13.70
C TRP A 255 -3.46 -7.23 -12.66
N TRP A 256 -2.32 -7.47 -12.00
CA TRP A 256 -2.20 -8.43 -10.90
C TRP A 256 -3.07 -8.08 -9.70
N PHE A 257 -3.45 -6.81 -9.50
CA PHE A 257 -4.33 -6.40 -8.41
C PHE A 257 -5.74 -6.98 -8.58
N LEU A 258 -6.24 -7.04 -9.81
CA LEU A 258 -7.49 -7.73 -10.16
C LEU A 258 -7.42 -9.21 -9.78
N LEU A 259 -6.32 -9.87 -10.17
CA LEU A 259 -6.12 -11.26 -9.79
C LEU A 259 -6.04 -11.43 -8.28
N GLY A 260 -5.36 -10.51 -7.59
CA GLY A 260 -5.23 -10.50 -6.14
C GLY A 260 -6.58 -10.41 -5.42
N THR A 261 -7.49 -9.53 -5.86
CA THR A 261 -8.81 -9.37 -5.23
C THR A 261 -9.72 -10.57 -5.48
N ILE A 262 -9.71 -11.13 -6.70
CA ILE A 262 -10.51 -12.31 -7.04
C ILE A 262 -9.97 -13.57 -6.34
N LEU A 263 -8.67 -13.83 -6.44
CA LEU A 263 -8.03 -14.99 -5.80
C LEU A 263 -8.11 -14.87 -4.27
N GLY A 264 -7.86 -13.68 -3.72
CA GLY A 264 -8.04 -13.40 -2.30
C GLY A 264 -9.46 -13.66 -1.85
N GLY A 265 -10.46 -13.18 -2.59
CA GLY A 265 -11.87 -13.47 -2.34
C GLY A 265 -12.18 -14.98 -2.32
N MET A 266 -11.68 -15.74 -3.30
CA MET A 266 -11.81 -17.20 -3.33
C MET A 266 -11.16 -17.87 -2.12
N ILE A 267 -9.94 -17.46 -1.75
CA ILE A 267 -9.21 -17.99 -0.59
C ILE A 267 -9.98 -17.73 0.70
N PHE A 268 -10.45 -16.49 0.92
CA PHE A 268 -11.26 -16.16 2.10
C PHE A 268 -12.60 -16.92 2.12
N GLY A 269 -13.21 -17.14 0.95
CA GLY A 269 -14.38 -18.01 0.78
C GLY A 269 -14.13 -19.44 1.23
N VAL A 270 -13.00 -20.03 0.83
CA VAL A 270 -12.59 -21.38 1.25
C VAL A 270 -12.28 -21.43 2.75
N ILE A 271 -11.54 -20.46 3.28
CA ILE A 271 -11.17 -20.42 4.70
C ILE A 271 -12.41 -20.26 5.58
N GLY A 272 -13.25 -19.27 5.28
CA GLY A 272 -14.48 -19.00 6.03
C GLY A 272 -15.45 -20.19 6.00
N SER A 273 -15.64 -20.81 4.83
CA SER A 273 -16.48 -22.01 4.68
C SER A 273 -15.95 -23.22 5.43
N SER A 274 -14.65 -23.48 5.33
CA SER A 274 -14.01 -24.61 6.02
C SER A 274 -14.09 -24.45 7.53
N PHE A 275 -13.91 -23.22 8.04
CA PHE A 275 -14.00 -22.92 9.46
C PHE A 275 -15.44 -23.10 9.99
N ALA A 276 -16.43 -22.63 9.23
CA ALA A 276 -17.85 -22.82 9.56
C ALA A 276 -18.21 -24.31 9.63
N MET A 277 -17.78 -25.09 8.64
CA MET A 277 -18.15 -26.50 8.53
C MET A 277 -17.52 -27.36 9.63
N ARG A 278 -16.24 -27.13 9.95
CA ARG A 278 -15.55 -27.81 11.06
C ARG A 278 -16.22 -27.59 12.42
N ARG A 279 -16.87 -26.43 12.61
CA ARG A 279 -17.55 -26.10 13.86
C ARG A 279 -18.96 -26.70 13.96
N PHE A 280 -19.60 -26.97 12.83
CA PHE A 280 -20.97 -27.52 12.80
C PHE A 280 -21.03 -29.05 12.71
N LEU A 281 -19.99 -29.69 12.14
CA LEU A 281 -19.94 -31.16 12.04
C LEU A 281 -19.42 -31.86 13.30
N LYS A 282 -18.79 -31.11 14.22
CA LYS A 282 -18.53 -31.56 15.60
C LYS A 282 -19.80 -31.46 16.44
#